data_AF-A0A3B0Q432-F1
#
_entry.id   AF-A0A3B0Q432-F1
#
_cell.length_a   1.000
_cell.length_b   1.000
_cell.length_c   1.000
_cell.angle_alpha   90.00
_cell.angle_beta   90.00
_cell.angle_gamma   90.00
#
_symmetry.space_group_name_H-M   'P 1'
#
loop_
_entity.id
_entity.type
_entity.pdbx_description
1 polymer ?
#
loop_
_entity_poly.entity_id
_entity_poly.type
_entity_poly.pdbx_seq_one_letter_code
_entity_poly.pdbx_strand_id
1 'polypeptide(L)'
;MLIKQNEYRMIQEAVDALIDNARKKPTPVSSRDNHPLKCISDGLTGKKGRFRQNLLGKRVDYSARSVIVGGPSLKMYEVGVPRDIAAKLFEPW
;
A
#
# COMPACT_ATOMS: atom_id res chain seq x y z
N MET A 1 21.06 -36.24 19.38
CA MET A 1 21.48 -35.43 18.21
C MET A 1 20.30 -35.01 17.34
N LEU A 2 19.33 -35.92 17.09
CA LEU A 2 18.12 -35.67 16.28
C LEU A 2 17.28 -34.45 16.73
N ILE A 3 17.06 -34.27 18.04
CA ILE A 3 16.22 -33.19 18.57
C ILE A 3 16.81 -31.82 18.21
N LYS A 4 18.12 -31.62 18.45
CA LYS A 4 18.81 -30.37 18.09
C LYS A 4 18.72 -30.09 16.58
N GLN A 5 18.93 -31.09 15.74
CA GLN A 5 18.82 -30.92 14.28
C GLN A 5 17.41 -30.49 13.87
N ASN A 6 16.37 -31.03 14.51
CA ASN A 6 14.99 -30.64 14.24
C ASN A 6 14.69 -29.21 14.73
N GLU A 7 15.20 -28.81 15.90
CA GLU A 7 15.06 -27.43 16.39
C GLU A 7 15.73 -26.41 15.46
N TYR A 8 16.96 -26.69 15.01
CA TYR A 8 17.63 -25.82 14.03
C TYR A 8 16.84 -25.72 12.72
N ARG A 9 16.26 -26.83 12.24
CA ARG A 9 15.38 -26.83 11.06
C ARG A 9 14.14 -25.95 11.27
N MET A 10 13.48 -26.07 12.42
CA MET A 10 12.28 -25.27 12.73
C MET A 10 12.59 -23.76 12.79
N ILE A 11 13.75 -23.40 13.35
CA ILE A 11 14.21 -22.00 13.39
C ILE A 11 14.48 -21.48 11.98
N GLN A 12 15.20 -22.25 11.15
CA GLN A 12 15.45 -21.87 9.76
C GLN A 12 14.15 -21.62 9.01
N GLU A 13 13.19 -22.52 9.15
CA GLU A 13 11.88 -22.40 8.50
C GLU A 13 11.07 -21.19 8.98
N ALA A 14 11.21 -20.80 10.25
CA ALA A 14 10.56 -19.61 10.79
C ALA A 14 11.20 -18.32 10.22
N VAL A 15 12.53 -18.29 10.10
CA VAL A 15 13.26 -17.17 9.51
C VAL A 15 12.96 -17.03 8.01
N ASP A 16 12.94 -18.15 7.28
CA ASP A 16 12.61 -18.16 5.85
C ASP A 16 11.20 -17.62 5.62
N ALA A 17 10.21 -18.05 6.43
CA ALA A 17 8.84 -17.56 6.32
C ALA A 17 8.69 -16.07 6.69
N LEU A 18 9.52 -15.55 7.62
CA LEU A 18 9.53 -14.14 7.98
C LEU A 18 10.06 -13.26 6.83
N ILE A 19 11.13 -13.72 6.14
CA ILE A 19 11.76 -12.97 5.06
C ILE A 19 10.94 -13.10 3.77
N ASP A 20 10.60 -14.32 3.37
CA ASP A 20 9.89 -14.65 2.14
C ASP A 20 9.04 -15.92 2.29
N ASN A 21 7.77 -15.73 2.63
CA ASN A 21 6.83 -16.83 2.84
C ASN A 21 6.41 -17.52 1.53
N ALA A 22 6.61 -16.88 0.37
CA ALA A 22 6.24 -17.45 -0.93
C ALA A 22 7.27 -18.47 -1.44
N ARG A 23 8.52 -18.38 -0.99
CA ARG A 23 9.59 -19.33 -1.36
C ARG A 23 9.57 -20.63 -0.55
N LYS A 24 8.81 -20.71 0.55
CA LYS A 24 8.75 -21.92 1.37
C LYS A 24 8.06 -23.08 0.62
N LYS A 25 8.78 -24.18 0.39
CA LYS A 25 8.21 -25.48 0.00
C LYS A 25 7.94 -26.30 1.28
N PRO A 26 6.81 -27.02 1.41
CA PRO A 26 5.77 -27.28 0.41
C PRO A 26 4.58 -26.31 0.44
N THR A 27 4.32 -25.63 1.57
CA THR A 27 3.24 -24.63 1.69
C THR A 27 3.68 -23.40 2.48
N PRO A 28 3.19 -22.21 2.12
CA PRO A 28 3.37 -21.00 2.92
C PRO A 28 2.82 -21.20 4.33
N VAL A 29 3.39 -20.49 5.30
CA VAL A 29 2.83 -20.42 6.64
C VAL A 29 1.53 -19.62 6.57
N SER A 30 0.42 -20.29 6.86
CA SER A 30 -0.92 -19.71 6.86
C SER A 30 -1.35 -19.25 8.25
N SER A 31 -2.18 -18.21 8.28
CA SER A 31 -2.94 -17.79 9.44
C SER A 31 -4.00 -18.85 9.80
N ARG A 32 -4.65 -18.65 10.96
CA ARG A 32 -5.80 -19.46 11.41
C ARG A 32 -6.94 -19.49 10.38
N ASP A 33 -7.10 -18.43 9.60
CA ASP A 33 -8.10 -18.31 8.53
C ASP A 33 -7.61 -18.89 7.18
N ASN A 34 -6.53 -19.68 7.19
CA ASN A 34 -5.91 -20.32 6.02
C ASN A 34 -5.39 -19.34 4.93
N HIS A 35 -5.27 -18.05 5.25
CA HIS A 35 -4.60 -17.07 4.40
C HIS A 35 -3.09 -17.05 4.66
N PRO A 36 -2.24 -16.99 3.63
CA PRO A 36 -0.79 -16.89 3.81
C PRO A 36 -0.43 -15.61 4.58
N LEU A 37 0.42 -15.75 5.59
CA LEU A 37 0.92 -14.61 6.35
C LEU A 37 1.81 -13.73 5.45
N LYS A 38 1.71 -12.41 5.63
CA LYS A 38 2.56 -11.45 4.91
C LYS A 38 3.97 -11.49 5.47
N CYS A 39 4.95 -11.58 4.58
CA CYS A 39 6.37 -11.49 4.92
C CYS A 39 6.95 -10.10 4.65
N ILE A 40 8.23 -9.91 4.99
CA ILE A 40 8.93 -8.63 4.78
C ILE A 40 9.01 -8.29 3.29
N SER A 41 9.28 -9.28 2.42
CA SER A 41 9.36 -9.05 0.97
C SER A 41 8.01 -8.62 0.37
N ASP A 42 6.88 -9.16 0.85
CA ASP A 42 5.52 -8.72 0.48
C ASP A 42 5.23 -7.29 0.92
N GLY A 43 5.81 -6.86 2.05
CA GLY A 43 5.69 -5.50 2.53
C GLY A 43 6.37 -4.50 1.58
N LEU A 44 7.45 -4.91 0.91
CA LEU A 44 8.19 -4.05 -0.01
C LEU A 44 7.60 -4.11 -1.42
N THR A 45 7.32 -5.32 -1.93
CA THR A 45 7.00 -5.57 -3.33
C THR A 45 5.49 -5.65 -3.60
N GLY A 46 5.12 -5.68 -4.88
CA GLY A 46 3.72 -5.81 -5.30
C GLY A 46 2.90 -4.50 -5.23
N LYS A 47 1.62 -4.59 -5.64
CA LYS A 47 0.72 -3.43 -5.77
C LYS A 47 0.42 -2.75 -4.43
N LYS A 48 0.34 -3.54 -3.35
CA LYS A 48 0.13 -3.07 -1.97
C LYS A 48 1.46 -2.87 -1.20
N GLY A 49 2.60 -3.04 -1.86
CA GLY A 49 3.91 -2.85 -1.26
C GLY A 49 4.27 -1.38 -1.05
N ARG A 50 5.22 -1.13 -0.15
CA ARG A 50 5.69 0.21 0.23
C ARG A 50 6.17 1.02 -0.97
N PHE A 51 6.86 0.41 -1.94
CA PHE A 51 7.34 1.12 -3.13
C PHE A 51 6.19 1.73 -3.93
N ARG A 52 5.16 0.95 -4.26
CA ARG A 52 4.06 1.43 -5.10
C ARG A 52 3.05 2.28 -4.36
N GLN A 53 2.77 1.99 -3.08
CA GLN A 53 1.77 2.74 -2.32
C GLN A 53 2.30 4.02 -1.66
N ASN A 54 3.60 4.10 -1.34
CA ASN A 54 4.12 5.22 -0.56
C ASN A 54 5.19 6.02 -1.28
N LEU A 55 5.89 5.44 -2.27
CA LEU A 55 6.93 6.17 -3.00
C LEU A 55 6.44 6.74 -4.33
N LEU A 56 5.52 6.06 -5.03
CA LEU A 56 5.01 6.54 -6.33
C LEU A 56 3.79 7.47 -6.23
N GLY A 57 3.06 7.43 -5.11
CA GLY A 57 1.90 8.27 -4.89
C GLY A 57 1.66 8.43 -3.40
N LYS A 58 1.34 9.65 -2.96
CA LYS A 58 0.96 9.94 -1.59
C LYS A 58 -0.34 10.71 -1.59
N ARG A 59 -1.07 10.63 -0.48
CA ARG A 59 -2.11 11.61 -0.20
C ARG A 59 -1.42 12.93 0.09
N VAL A 60 -1.95 13.99 -0.51
CA VAL A 60 -1.39 15.35 -0.42
C VAL A 60 -2.45 16.28 0.14
N ASP A 61 -2.00 17.19 0.99
CA ASP A 61 -2.82 18.30 1.47
C ASP A 61 -3.06 19.31 0.35
N TYR A 62 -3.96 20.27 0.58
CA TYR A 62 -4.34 21.27 -0.44
C TYR A 62 -4.81 20.64 -1.76
N SER A 63 -5.56 19.54 -1.67
CA SER A 63 -6.17 18.87 -2.83
C SER A 63 -7.65 18.61 -2.61
N ALA A 64 -8.44 18.70 -3.68
CA ALA A 64 -9.88 18.46 -3.66
C ALA A 64 -10.34 17.72 -4.92
N ARG A 65 -11.54 17.13 -4.86
CA ARG A 65 -12.21 16.46 -6.00
C ARG A 65 -13.67 16.88 -6.04
N SER A 66 -14.19 17.15 -7.23
CA SER A 66 -15.60 17.51 -7.46
C SER A 66 -16.08 16.96 -8.80
N VAL A 67 -17.39 17.03 -9.04
CA VAL A 67 -18.01 16.69 -10.31
C VAL A 67 -17.81 17.83 -11.31
N ILE A 68 -17.49 17.49 -12.55
CA ILE A 68 -17.33 18.44 -13.64
C ILE A 68 -18.65 18.65 -14.39
N VAL A 69 -18.93 19.89 -14.80
CA VAL A 69 -20.08 20.27 -15.62
C VAL A 69 -19.61 21.14 -16.79
N GLY A 70 -20.37 21.17 -17.89
CA GLY A 70 -20.03 21.98 -19.06
C GLY A 70 -20.16 23.49 -18.77
N GLY A 71 -19.10 24.25 -19.06
CA GLY A 71 -19.06 25.71 -18.88
C GLY A 71 -18.89 26.45 -20.21
N PRO A 72 -19.96 26.65 -21.01
CA PRO A 72 -19.86 27.17 -22.38
C PRO A 72 -19.41 28.63 -22.48
N SER A 73 -19.49 29.40 -21.40
CA SER A 73 -19.08 30.81 -21.35
C SER A 73 -17.65 31.04 -20.85
N LEU A 74 -16.94 29.98 -20.45
CA LEU A 74 -15.57 30.06 -19.94
C LEU A 74 -14.56 30.12 -21.09
N LYS A 75 -13.48 30.87 -20.91
CA LYS A 75 -12.34 30.85 -21.84
C LYS A 75 -11.48 29.61 -21.61
N MET A 76 -10.61 29.31 -22.58
CA MET A 76 -9.74 28.12 -22.55
C MET A 76 -8.84 28.01 -21.30
N TYR A 77 -8.47 29.14 -20.70
CA TYR A 77 -7.60 29.20 -19.52
C TYR A 77 -8.35 29.37 -18.19
N GLU A 78 -9.69 29.37 -18.21
CA GLU A 78 -10.53 29.59 -17.03
C GLU A 78 -11.15 28.28 -16.54
N VAL A 79 -11.39 28.20 -15.22
CA VAL A 79 -12.11 27.08 -14.60
C VAL A 79 -13.04 27.61 -13.52
N GLY A 80 -14.25 27.07 -13.46
CA GLY A 80 -15.18 27.33 -12.37
C GLY A 80 -14.82 26.51 -11.14
N VAL A 81 -14.46 27.17 -10.03
CA VAL A 81 -14.18 26.51 -8.74
C VAL A 81 -15.31 26.81 -7.76
N PRO A 82 -15.94 25.79 -7.13
CA PRO A 82 -16.94 26.01 -6.10
C PRO A 82 -16.38 26.81 -4.92
N ARG A 83 -17.18 27.73 -4.39
CA ARG A 83 -16.75 28.65 -3.31
C ARG A 83 -16.25 27.90 -2.08
N ASP A 84 -16.93 26.83 -1.68
CA ASP A 84 -16.56 26.05 -0.48
C ASP A 84 -15.22 25.33 -0.64
N ILE A 85 -14.95 24.81 -1.84
CA ILE A 85 -13.68 24.15 -2.17
C ILE A 85 -12.55 25.17 -2.23
N ALA A 86 -12.78 26.30 -2.88
CA ALA A 86 -11.80 27.39 -2.92
C ALA A 86 -11.46 27.87 -1.50
N ALA A 87 -12.46 28.12 -0.66
CA ALA A 87 -12.24 28.55 0.72
C ALA A 87 -11.34 27.58 1.49
N LYS A 88 -11.51 26.26 1.30
CA LYS A 88 -10.71 25.26 2.01
C LYS A 88 -9.32 25.01 1.41
N LEU A 89 -9.17 25.16 0.09
CA LEU A 89 -7.88 24.99 -0.58
C LEU A 89 -6.93 26.17 -0.36
N PHE A 90 -7.46 27.37 -0.12
CA PHE A 90 -6.64 28.58 0.03
C PHE A 90 -6.34 28.95 1.49
N GLU A 91 -7.03 28.39 2.49
CA GLU A 91 -6.66 28.55 3.91
C GLU A 91 -5.23 28.00 4.13
N PRO A 92 -4.22 28.79 4.57
CA PRO A 92 -4.30 29.94 5.50
C PRO A 92 -4.02 31.34 4.88
N TRP A 93 -4.14 31.49 3.55
CA TRP A 93 -3.97 32.79 2.88
C TRP A 93 -5.21 33.69 3.02
#